data_AF-A0A832CQ11-F1
#
_entry.id   AF-A0A832CQ11-F1
#
_cell.length_a   1.000
_cell.length_b   1.000
_cell.length_c   1.000
_cell.angle_alpha   90.00
_cell.angle_beta   90.00
_cell.angle_gamma   90.00
#
_symmetry.space_group_name_H-M   'P 1'
#
loop_
_entity.id
_entity.type
_entity.pdbx_description
1 polymer ?
#
loop_
_entity_poly.entity_id
_entity_poly.type
_entity_poly.pdbx_seq_one_letter_code
_entity_poly.pdbx_strand_id
1 'polypeptide(L)'
;MSADYLSLWACGLVLLAAWWGRRLAAVGGACGGSVGLRRRWLGCVAVLAAWPGYLAVAGDEAERSDLFTSGMGGYHTYRIPALLGTPRGTLLAFCEGRKTSRNDDGDIDLLLRRSTDGGRTWEAPQVVYEEGDDAPVTIGNPCAVVDGQTQTIWLAFCRNNTDVLFSKSTDDGRTWSAPVDVTASVKRSESGWYATGPGIGIQLKRGPHAGRLVIPCDHSEEREGRRVMYSHAIFSDDGGRTWRAGESVSPHTDECQLVELGDGTLLINMRNYWGRDGGRPERGGRRAVARSHDGGATWSDVSFDATLVEPICQASLISVERPDGSRLLCFANPASSTTRHRLTLRVSFDEGATWPVERLIDAGAAAYSALAWLGEGQVAILYERDDYRYLTYLVVAIEQP
;
A
#
# COMPACT_ATOMS: atom_id res chain seq x y z
N MET A 1 30.99 -37.41 -12.09
CA MET A 1 31.00 -38.40 -11.00
C MET A 1 30.06 -37.89 -9.93
N SER A 2 28.95 -38.63 -9.74
CA SER A 2 27.99 -38.71 -8.62
C SER A 2 27.49 -37.39 -7.99
N ALA A 3 26.25 -36.93 -8.14
CA ALA A 3 24.92 -37.53 -7.88
C ALA A 3 24.56 -37.64 -6.38
N ASP A 4 23.32 -37.21 -6.09
CA ASP A 4 22.45 -37.52 -4.96
C ASP A 4 22.59 -36.71 -3.66
N TYR A 5 21.63 -35.79 -3.43
CA TYR A 5 20.85 -35.68 -2.18
C TYR A 5 19.56 -34.88 -2.45
N LEU A 6 18.55 -35.59 -2.95
CA LEU A 6 17.14 -35.20 -3.01
C LEU A 6 16.34 -36.32 -2.35
N SER A 7 15.94 -36.14 -1.10
CA SER A 7 14.83 -36.84 -0.42
C SER A 7 14.86 -36.55 1.09
N LEU A 8 13.68 -36.54 1.72
CA LEU A 8 13.40 -36.42 3.17
C LEU A 8 12.92 -35.05 3.67
N TRP A 9 11.78 -34.56 3.19
CA TRP A 9 10.83 -33.79 4.02
C TRP A 9 9.39 -34.15 3.63
N ALA A 10 8.97 -35.37 3.98
CA ALA A 10 7.57 -35.77 4.06
C ALA A 10 7.48 -36.90 5.08
N CYS A 11 7.22 -36.55 6.34
CA CYS A 11 6.66 -37.39 7.43
C CYS A 11 6.95 -36.71 8.78
N GLY A 12 6.05 -35.87 9.26
CA GLY A 12 6.24 -35.19 10.54
C GLY A 12 4.98 -34.50 11.05
N LEU A 13 3.84 -35.19 11.02
CA LEU A 13 2.58 -34.65 11.56
C LEU A 13 1.62 -35.76 12.02
N VAL A 14 2.12 -36.70 12.82
CA VAL A 14 1.33 -37.50 13.75
C VAL A 14 2.28 -37.87 14.89
N LEU A 15 2.18 -37.22 16.04
CA LEU A 15 2.63 -37.68 17.39
C LEU A 15 2.73 -36.48 18.34
N LEU A 16 1.58 -35.89 18.72
CA LEU A 16 1.47 -34.97 19.85
C LEU A 16 0.04 -34.98 20.43
N ALA A 17 -0.50 -36.19 20.62
CA ALA A 17 -1.75 -36.43 21.33
C ALA A 17 -1.72 -37.82 22.00
N ALA A 18 -0.67 -38.08 22.78
CA ALA A 18 -0.57 -39.30 23.60
C ALA A 18 0.33 -39.04 24.82
N TRP A 19 0.09 -37.93 25.51
CA TRP A 19 0.69 -37.68 26.81
C TRP A 19 -0.32 -36.90 27.64
N TRP A 20 -1.32 -37.63 28.16
CA TRP A 20 -2.05 -37.38 29.41
C TRP A 20 -3.27 -38.30 29.43
N GLY A 21 -3.20 -39.39 30.20
CA GLY A 21 -4.34 -40.29 30.33
C GLY A 21 -4.03 -41.65 30.96
N ARG A 22 -3.30 -41.71 32.08
CA ARG A 22 -3.26 -42.91 32.95
C ARG A 22 -3.03 -42.56 34.43
N ARG A 23 -4.11 -42.62 35.22
CA ARG A 23 -4.12 -43.02 36.65
C ARG A 23 -5.43 -43.79 36.84
N LEU A 24 -5.36 -45.12 36.83
CA LEU A 24 -5.33 -46.05 37.97
C LEU A 24 -6.74 -46.42 38.48
N ALA A 25 -7.04 -47.70 38.36
CA ALA A 25 -8.21 -48.40 38.89
C ALA A 25 -7.80 -49.31 40.05
N ALA A 26 -8.65 -49.41 41.08
CA ALA A 26 -8.84 -50.52 42.03
C ALA A 26 -10.07 -50.15 42.89
N VAL A 27 -11.11 -50.95 43.14
CA VAL A 27 -11.21 -52.23 43.89
C VAL A 27 -12.58 -52.87 43.54
N GLY A 28 -12.64 -54.15 43.09
CA GLY A 28 -13.24 -55.34 43.76
C GLY A 28 -14.61 -55.16 44.45
N GLY A 29 -15.68 -55.94 44.28
CA GLY A 29 -16.02 -57.16 43.54
C GLY A 29 -17.44 -57.62 44.00
N ALA A 30 -18.03 -58.62 43.31
CA ALA A 30 -19.02 -59.61 43.77
C ALA A 30 -20.23 -59.88 42.83
N CYS A 31 -20.34 -61.17 42.47
CA CYS A 31 -21.52 -62.01 42.30
C CYS A 31 -22.58 -61.77 41.20
N GLY A 32 -22.58 -62.70 40.23
CA GLY A 32 -23.71 -63.61 39.96
C GLY A 32 -24.84 -63.13 39.03
N GLY A 33 -25.03 -63.81 37.90
CA GLY A 33 -26.28 -63.71 37.14
C GLY A 33 -26.16 -64.05 35.66
N SER A 34 -26.93 -65.06 35.25
CA SER A 34 -27.03 -65.69 33.93
C SER A 34 -27.58 -64.84 32.78
N VAL A 35 -27.03 -65.08 31.59
CA VAL A 35 -27.64 -65.16 30.24
C VAL A 35 -28.73 -64.14 29.85
N GLY A 36 -28.43 -63.32 28.83
CA GLY A 36 -29.44 -62.56 28.09
C GLY A 36 -28.84 -61.74 26.95
N LEU A 37 -28.81 -62.31 25.74
CA LEU A 37 -28.37 -61.66 24.50
C LEU A 37 -29.27 -60.45 24.18
N ARG A 38 -28.73 -59.21 24.28
CA ARG A 38 -29.35 -58.02 23.68
C ARG A 38 -28.31 -57.21 22.92
N ARG A 39 -28.44 -57.19 21.59
CA ARG A 39 -27.74 -56.27 20.69
C ARG A 39 -28.07 -54.84 21.11
N ARG A 40 -27.09 -54.09 21.64
CA ARG A 40 -27.15 -52.64 21.76
C ARG A 40 -26.46 -52.05 20.52
N TRP A 41 -27.26 -51.38 19.68
CA TRP A 41 -26.76 -50.44 18.69
C TRP A 41 -26.17 -49.24 19.43
N LEU A 42 -24.84 -49.11 19.42
CA LEU A 42 -24.17 -47.86 19.76
C LEU A 42 -24.18 -47.00 18.50
N GLY A 43 -25.14 -46.08 18.43
CA GLY A 43 -25.08 -44.98 17.48
C GLY A 43 -23.90 -44.08 17.84
N CYS A 44 -22.84 -44.13 17.04
CA CYS A 44 -21.80 -43.12 17.06
C CYS A 44 -22.40 -41.83 16.48
N VAL A 45 -22.76 -40.89 17.33
CA VAL A 45 -22.97 -39.50 16.92
C VAL A 45 -21.59 -38.95 16.57
N ALA A 46 -21.28 -38.87 15.28
CA ALA A 46 -20.15 -38.12 14.79
C ALA A 46 -20.47 -36.62 14.98
N VAL A 47 -19.90 -36.01 16.02
CA VAL A 47 -19.83 -34.56 16.11
C VAL A 47 -18.82 -34.11 15.05
N LEU A 48 -19.32 -33.73 13.87
CA LEU A 48 -18.54 -32.99 12.88
C LEU A 48 -18.27 -31.60 13.46
N ALA A 49 -17.15 -31.45 14.16
CA ALA A 49 -16.61 -30.14 14.45
C ALA A 49 -16.19 -29.53 13.11
N ALA A 50 -17.04 -28.64 12.59
CA ALA A 50 -16.68 -27.77 11.47
C ALA A 50 -15.57 -26.83 11.95
N TRP A 51 -14.33 -27.22 11.74
CA TRP A 51 -13.23 -26.25 11.73
C TRP A 51 -13.42 -25.39 10.48
N PRO A 52 -13.38 -24.05 10.57
CA PRO A 52 -13.24 -23.23 9.39
C PRO A 52 -11.84 -23.54 8.83
N GLY A 53 -11.81 -24.47 7.88
CA GLY A 53 -10.61 -24.77 7.12
C GLY A 53 -10.25 -23.53 6.33
N TYR A 54 -9.19 -22.84 6.75
CA TYR A 54 -8.46 -21.99 5.83
C TYR A 54 -7.92 -22.91 4.74
N LEU A 55 -8.52 -22.84 3.55
CA LEU A 55 -7.92 -23.41 2.36
C LEU A 55 -6.63 -22.62 2.10
N ALA A 56 -5.50 -23.20 2.47
CA ALA A 56 -4.22 -22.73 1.97
C ALA A 56 -4.16 -23.09 0.48
N VAL A 57 -4.49 -22.13 -0.37
CA VAL A 57 -4.18 -22.20 -1.80
C VAL A 57 -2.66 -22.12 -1.92
N ALA A 58 -2.05 -23.14 -2.51
CA ALA A 58 -0.70 -23.04 -3.02
C ALA A 58 -0.72 -21.98 -4.13
N GLY A 59 -0.24 -20.77 -3.83
CA GLY A 59 -0.15 -19.71 -4.82
C GLY A 59 0.93 -20.05 -5.82
N ASP A 60 0.61 -20.01 -7.12
CA ASP A 60 1.61 -19.80 -8.16
C ASP A 60 2.46 -18.60 -7.72
N GLU A 61 3.77 -18.81 -7.64
CA GLU A 61 4.71 -17.75 -7.29
C GLU A 61 4.64 -16.72 -8.43
N ALA A 62 3.91 -15.63 -8.20
CA ALA A 62 3.72 -14.59 -9.19
C ALA A 62 5.09 -14.14 -9.74
N GLU A 63 5.24 -14.17 -11.06
CA GLU A 63 6.51 -13.79 -11.70
C GLU A 63 6.87 -12.36 -11.30
N ARG A 64 8.06 -12.21 -10.71
CA ARG A 64 8.59 -10.93 -10.23
C ARG A 64 9.52 -10.32 -11.27
N SER A 65 9.45 -9.01 -11.43
CA SER A 65 10.35 -8.23 -12.28
C SER A 65 11.01 -7.13 -11.45
N ASP A 66 12.33 -7.17 -11.30
CA ASP A 66 13.07 -6.11 -10.62
C ASP A 66 13.31 -4.95 -11.60
N LEU A 67 12.46 -3.92 -11.52
CA LEU A 67 12.49 -2.78 -12.44
C LEU A 67 13.73 -1.90 -12.22
N PHE A 68 14.13 -1.75 -10.96
CA PHE A 68 15.32 -1.01 -10.57
C PHE A 68 16.11 -1.79 -9.53
N THR A 69 17.43 -1.81 -9.70
CA THR A 69 18.36 -2.52 -8.82
C THR A 69 19.42 -1.55 -8.33
N SER A 70 19.55 -1.42 -7.01
CA SER A 70 20.53 -0.56 -6.35
C SER A 70 21.96 -0.83 -6.85
N GLY A 71 22.70 0.24 -7.13
CA GLY A 71 24.04 0.18 -7.72
C GLY A 71 24.08 0.05 -9.24
N MET A 72 22.94 -0.01 -9.93
CA MET A 72 22.85 0.00 -11.40
C MET A 72 22.39 1.36 -11.92
N GLY A 73 22.68 1.66 -13.19
CA GLY A 73 22.14 2.84 -13.89
C GLY A 73 22.67 4.20 -13.40
N GLY A 74 23.76 4.21 -12.62
CA GLY A 74 24.32 5.43 -12.05
C GLY A 74 23.76 5.83 -10.68
N TYR A 75 22.87 5.02 -10.10
CA TYR A 75 22.23 5.31 -8.82
C TYR A 75 22.61 4.30 -7.73
N HIS A 76 22.92 4.81 -6.55
CA HIS A 76 23.17 4.00 -5.37
C HIS A 76 21.90 3.25 -4.93
N THR A 77 20.75 3.91 -4.88
CA THR A 77 19.48 3.29 -4.43
C THR A 77 18.29 3.87 -5.17
N TYR A 78 17.28 3.03 -5.41
CA TYR A 78 15.98 3.44 -5.93
C TYR A 78 14.92 3.29 -4.86
N ARG A 79 14.13 4.33 -4.62
CA ARG A 79 13.15 4.37 -3.52
C ARG A 79 11.86 5.06 -3.93
N ILE A 80 10.87 4.99 -3.05
CA ILE A 80 9.64 5.78 -3.13
C ILE A 80 8.82 5.47 -4.41
N PRO A 81 8.34 4.22 -4.55
CA PRO A 81 7.59 3.80 -5.72
C PRO A 81 6.23 4.50 -5.83
N ALA A 82 5.88 4.91 -7.04
CA ALA A 82 4.51 5.26 -7.44
C ALA A 82 4.16 4.51 -8.73
N LEU A 83 2.95 3.95 -8.81
CA LEU A 83 2.51 3.14 -9.95
C LEU A 83 1.14 3.62 -10.41
N LEU A 84 1.09 4.15 -11.63
CA LEU A 84 -0.14 4.67 -12.23
C LEU A 84 -0.51 3.84 -13.45
N GLY A 85 -1.76 3.36 -13.49
CA GLY A 85 -2.39 2.83 -14.69
C GLY A 85 -3.15 3.93 -15.44
N THR A 86 -2.82 4.14 -16.70
CA THR A 86 -3.52 5.08 -17.58
C THR A 86 -4.81 4.47 -18.14
N PRO A 87 -5.76 5.28 -18.62
CA PRO A 87 -6.96 4.75 -19.29
C PRO A 87 -6.65 3.97 -20.58
N ARG A 88 -5.44 4.09 -21.14
CA ARG A 88 -4.98 3.31 -22.31
C ARG A 88 -4.38 1.95 -21.93
N GLY A 89 -4.31 1.62 -20.64
CA GLY A 89 -3.69 0.39 -20.15
C GLY A 89 -2.16 0.48 -20.01
N THR A 90 -1.56 1.63 -20.28
CA THR A 90 -0.14 1.88 -20.00
C THR A 90 0.09 1.97 -18.50
N LEU A 91 1.15 1.33 -18.02
CA LEU A 91 1.67 1.46 -16.65
C LEU A 91 2.86 2.41 -16.62
N LEU A 92 2.85 3.30 -15.64
CA LEU A 92 3.93 4.24 -15.35
C LEU A 92 4.45 3.98 -13.93
N ALA A 93 5.68 3.48 -13.84
CA ALA A 93 6.38 3.17 -12.60
C ALA A 93 7.40 4.27 -12.30
N PHE A 94 7.07 5.16 -11.37
CA PHE A 94 7.95 6.25 -10.93
C PHE A 94 8.74 5.85 -9.68
N CYS A 95 9.93 6.43 -9.52
CA CYS A 95 10.71 6.32 -8.29
C CYS A 95 11.73 7.46 -8.18
N GLU A 96 12.28 7.61 -6.98
CA GLU A 96 13.50 8.37 -6.73
C GLU A 96 14.72 7.55 -7.15
N GLY A 97 15.57 8.11 -8.00
CA GLY A 97 16.94 7.64 -8.24
C GLY A 97 17.91 8.40 -7.33
N ARG A 98 18.35 7.77 -6.23
CA ARG A 98 19.27 8.39 -5.26
C ARG A 98 20.71 8.10 -5.68
N LYS A 99 21.46 9.12 -6.11
CA LYS A 99 22.76 8.93 -6.78
C LYS A 99 23.84 8.39 -5.84
N THR A 100 23.99 8.98 -4.65
CA THR A 100 25.18 8.76 -3.80
C THR A 100 24.95 7.89 -2.58
N SER A 101 23.72 7.84 -2.06
CA SER A 101 23.40 7.10 -0.83
C SER A 101 21.93 6.67 -0.80
N ARG A 102 21.53 5.99 0.28
CA ARG A 102 20.12 5.66 0.56
C ARG A 102 19.38 6.77 1.32
N ASN A 103 20.02 7.89 1.63
CA ASN A 103 19.44 8.94 2.47
C ASN A 103 18.25 9.62 1.79
N ASP A 104 17.39 10.26 2.59
CA ASP A 104 16.19 10.95 2.10
C ASP A 104 16.48 12.34 1.51
N ASP A 105 17.75 12.75 1.54
CA ASP A 105 18.28 13.99 0.98
C ASP A 105 19.59 13.74 0.21
N GLY A 106 19.95 14.71 -0.63
CA GLY A 106 21.11 14.69 -1.51
C GLY A 106 20.72 14.92 -2.97
N ASP A 107 21.58 14.45 -3.87
CA ASP A 107 21.34 14.50 -5.32
C ASP A 107 20.45 13.31 -5.72
N ILE A 108 19.17 13.63 -5.96
CA ILE A 108 18.10 12.65 -6.22
C ILE A 108 17.34 13.08 -7.46
N ASP A 109 17.23 12.17 -8.42
CA ASP A 109 16.48 12.37 -9.66
C ASP A 109 15.11 11.70 -9.59
N LEU A 110 14.16 12.21 -10.37
CA LEU A 110 12.87 11.56 -10.58
C LEU A 110 12.90 10.70 -11.84
N LEU A 111 12.65 9.40 -11.68
CA LEU A 111 12.75 8.41 -12.74
C LEU A 111 11.40 7.80 -13.08
N LEU A 112 11.29 7.26 -14.30
CA LEU A 112 10.14 6.54 -14.82
C LEU A 112 10.60 5.30 -15.59
N ARG A 113 9.84 4.21 -15.44
CA ARG A 113 9.72 3.16 -16.47
C ARG A 113 8.28 3.05 -16.95
N ARG A 114 8.12 2.81 -18.24
CA ARG A 114 6.83 2.73 -18.93
C ARG A 114 6.62 1.34 -19.51
N SER A 115 5.39 0.82 -19.40
CA SER A 115 4.98 -0.47 -19.94
C SER A 115 3.63 -0.34 -20.64
N THR A 116 3.46 -0.98 -21.80
CA THR A 116 2.19 -1.00 -22.56
C THR A 116 1.54 -2.37 -22.65
N ASP A 117 2.06 -3.36 -21.94
CA ASP A 117 1.63 -4.76 -22.04
C ASP A 117 1.29 -5.39 -20.67
N GLY A 118 0.85 -4.55 -19.72
CA GLY A 118 0.50 -4.99 -18.37
C GLY A 118 1.72 -5.36 -17.51
N GLY A 119 2.88 -4.78 -17.80
CA GLY A 119 4.10 -4.92 -17.00
C GLY A 119 4.96 -6.14 -17.36
N ARG A 120 4.68 -6.78 -18.51
CA ARG A 120 5.48 -7.91 -19.01
C ARG A 120 6.81 -7.43 -19.57
N THR A 121 6.80 -6.30 -20.27
CA THR A 121 8.00 -5.62 -20.74
C THR A 121 7.99 -4.15 -20.35
N TRP A 122 9.18 -3.62 -20.07
CA TRP A 122 9.36 -2.22 -19.65
C TRP A 122 10.36 -1.54 -20.56
N GLU A 123 10.04 -0.32 -20.96
CA GLU A 123 10.98 0.58 -21.63
C GLU A 123 12.20 0.85 -20.73
N ALA A 124 13.28 1.35 -21.35
CA ALA A 124 14.46 1.79 -20.62
C ALA A 124 14.11 2.89 -19.60
N PRO A 125 14.83 3.01 -18.48
CA PRO A 125 14.61 4.10 -17.54
C PRO A 125 14.69 5.46 -18.22
N GLN A 126 13.73 6.32 -17.91
CA GLN A 126 13.68 7.71 -18.32
C GLN A 126 13.90 8.59 -17.09
N VAL A 127 14.76 9.61 -17.21
CA VAL A 127 14.81 10.71 -16.24
C VAL A 127 13.66 11.65 -16.58
N VAL A 128 12.70 11.77 -15.66
CA VAL A 128 11.57 12.70 -15.79
C VAL A 128 12.02 14.10 -15.41
N TYR A 129 12.80 14.21 -14.33
CA TYR A 129 13.30 15.49 -13.86
C TYR A 129 14.54 15.35 -12.95
N GLU A 130 15.47 16.28 -13.08
CA GLU A 130 16.68 16.41 -12.26
C GLU A 130 17.15 17.87 -12.24
N GLU A 131 17.87 18.27 -11.18
CA GLU A 131 18.44 19.62 -11.01
C GLU A 131 19.82 19.58 -10.32
N GLY A 132 20.47 18.41 -10.29
CA GLY A 132 21.57 18.12 -9.37
C GLY A 132 22.96 18.57 -9.83
N ASP A 133 23.08 19.13 -11.04
CA ASP A 133 24.36 19.39 -11.71
C ASP A 133 25.29 20.32 -10.93
N ASP A 134 24.80 21.48 -10.52
CA ASP A 134 25.62 22.52 -9.85
C ASP A 134 25.71 22.32 -8.33
N ALA A 135 24.73 21.65 -7.74
CA ALA A 135 24.66 21.33 -6.32
C ALA A 135 23.67 20.17 -6.07
N PRO A 136 23.83 19.40 -4.97
CA PRO A 136 22.87 18.36 -4.64
C PRO A 136 21.45 18.94 -4.44
N VAL A 137 20.52 18.54 -5.29
CA VAL A 137 19.09 18.87 -5.19
C VAL A 137 18.30 17.58 -5.05
N THR A 138 17.38 17.57 -4.08
CA THR A 138 16.50 16.43 -3.83
C THR A 138 15.21 16.59 -4.60
N ILE A 139 15.03 15.83 -5.68
CA ILE A 139 13.74 15.70 -6.39
C ILE A 139 13.09 14.39 -5.98
N GLY A 140 11.91 14.44 -5.36
CA GLY A 140 11.31 13.23 -4.79
C GLY A 140 9.82 13.30 -4.51
N ASN A 141 9.33 12.25 -3.85
CA ASN A 141 7.92 12.05 -3.50
C ASN A 141 6.95 12.17 -4.71
N PRO A 142 7.06 11.31 -5.73
CA PRO A 142 6.15 11.34 -6.87
C PRO A 142 4.72 10.96 -6.49
N CYS A 143 3.77 11.74 -6.99
CA CYS A 143 2.34 11.46 -6.88
C CYS A 143 1.61 11.86 -8.16
N ALA A 144 1.19 10.86 -8.95
CA ALA A 144 0.58 11.09 -10.26
C ALA A 144 -0.94 10.95 -10.23
N VAL A 145 -1.65 11.74 -11.05
CA VAL A 145 -3.10 11.65 -11.27
C VAL A 145 -3.42 11.84 -12.75
N VAL A 146 -4.42 11.11 -13.26
CA VAL A 146 -4.93 11.29 -14.62
C VAL A 146 -6.21 12.11 -14.58
N ASP A 147 -6.25 13.16 -15.39
CA ASP A 147 -7.52 13.77 -15.77
C ASP A 147 -8.18 12.92 -16.86
N GLY A 148 -9.26 12.22 -16.52
CA GLY A 148 -10.00 11.37 -17.43
C GLY A 148 -10.67 12.12 -18.59
N GLN A 149 -10.89 13.43 -18.49
CA GLN A 149 -11.50 14.21 -19.57
C GLN A 149 -10.48 14.51 -20.67
N THR A 150 -9.31 15.01 -20.28
CA THR A 150 -8.25 15.41 -21.24
C THR A 150 -7.23 14.31 -21.51
N GLN A 151 -7.23 13.25 -20.69
CA GLN A 151 -6.19 12.22 -20.66
C GLN A 151 -4.80 12.78 -20.27
N THR A 152 -4.75 13.99 -19.71
CA THR A 152 -3.52 14.58 -19.19
C THR A 152 -3.11 13.85 -17.91
N ILE A 153 -1.85 13.45 -17.85
CA ILE A 153 -1.24 12.93 -16.62
C ILE A 153 -0.54 14.09 -15.95
N TRP A 154 -0.95 14.41 -14.73
CA TRP A 154 -0.28 15.37 -13.86
C TRP A 154 0.58 14.60 -12.86
N LEU A 155 1.85 15.00 -12.73
CA LEU A 155 2.80 14.42 -11.79
C LEU A 155 3.24 15.51 -10.82
N ALA A 156 2.77 15.40 -9.58
CA ALA A 156 3.23 16.20 -8.46
C ALA A 156 4.50 15.57 -7.89
N PHE A 157 5.46 16.40 -7.50
CA PHE A 157 6.68 16.00 -6.80
C PHE A 157 7.24 17.20 -6.04
N CYS A 158 8.26 16.96 -5.20
CA CYS A 158 8.87 17.99 -4.39
C CYS A 158 10.33 18.22 -4.73
N ARG A 159 10.75 19.49 -4.66
CA ARG A 159 12.16 19.90 -4.61
C ARG A 159 12.54 20.17 -3.16
N ASN A 160 13.63 19.56 -2.69
CA ASN A 160 14.21 19.71 -1.35
C ASN A 160 13.20 19.55 -0.21
N ASN A 161 12.14 18.77 -0.45
CA ASN A 161 10.99 18.63 0.46
C ASN A 161 10.45 19.98 0.97
N THR A 162 10.40 20.97 0.09
CA THR A 162 9.86 22.31 0.37
C THR A 162 8.97 22.79 -0.75
N ASP A 163 9.46 22.76 -1.98
CA ASP A 163 8.73 23.30 -3.13
C ASP A 163 7.87 22.20 -3.73
N VAL A 164 6.67 22.56 -4.17
CA VAL A 164 5.71 21.64 -4.80
C VAL A 164 5.66 21.96 -6.27
N LEU A 165 6.09 21.00 -7.08
CA LEU A 165 6.22 21.14 -8.53
C LEU A 165 5.25 20.19 -9.23
N PHE A 166 4.75 20.63 -10.39
CA PHE A 166 3.96 19.80 -11.29
C PHE A 166 4.61 19.73 -12.66
N SER A 167 4.85 18.52 -13.15
CA SER A 167 5.04 18.25 -14.57
C SER A 167 3.80 17.58 -15.13
N LYS A 168 3.60 17.65 -16.45
CA LYS A 168 2.52 16.93 -17.12
C LYS A 168 2.96 16.22 -18.37
N SER A 169 2.25 15.14 -18.67
CA SER A 169 2.33 14.40 -19.92
C SER A 169 0.97 14.45 -20.63
N THR A 170 0.98 14.68 -21.94
CA THR A 170 -0.22 14.63 -22.81
C THR A 170 -0.14 13.54 -23.87
N ASP A 171 0.91 12.72 -23.83
CA ASP A 171 1.22 11.68 -24.82
C ASP A 171 1.38 10.29 -24.18
N ASP A 172 0.63 10.06 -23.08
CA ASP A 172 0.55 8.78 -22.37
C ASP A 172 1.86 8.37 -21.68
N GLY A 173 2.55 9.34 -21.10
CA GLY A 173 3.73 9.18 -20.25
C GLY A 173 5.03 9.08 -21.02
N ARG A 174 5.07 9.49 -22.30
CA ARG A 174 6.30 9.44 -23.11
C ARG A 174 7.16 10.67 -22.90
N THR A 175 6.56 11.84 -22.85
CA THR A 175 7.27 13.10 -22.61
C THR A 175 6.62 13.91 -21.50
N TRP A 176 7.45 14.68 -20.80
CA TRP A 176 7.07 15.45 -19.62
C TRP A 176 7.42 16.92 -19.85
N SER A 177 6.52 17.82 -19.46
CA SER A 177 6.76 19.26 -19.56
C SER A 177 7.81 19.72 -18.55
N ALA A 178 8.40 20.90 -18.80
CA ALA A 178 9.09 21.62 -17.75
C ALA A 178 8.15 21.80 -16.53
N PRO A 179 8.65 21.67 -15.28
CA PRO A 179 7.80 21.77 -14.12
C PRO A 179 7.29 23.19 -13.85
N VAL A 180 6.11 23.27 -13.28
CA VAL A 180 5.51 24.51 -12.76
C VAL A 180 5.50 24.45 -11.25
N ASP A 181 6.02 25.50 -10.63
CA ASP A 181 6.00 25.67 -9.17
C ASP A 181 4.63 26.19 -8.70
N VAL A 182 4.00 25.45 -7.80
CA VAL A 182 2.71 25.80 -7.20
C VAL A 182 2.81 26.03 -5.68
N THR A 183 4.02 26.08 -5.13
CA THR A 183 4.32 26.10 -3.69
C THR A 183 3.51 27.17 -2.96
N ALA A 184 3.49 28.39 -3.49
CA ALA A 184 2.77 29.53 -2.90
C ALA A 184 1.25 29.33 -2.78
N SER A 185 0.67 28.41 -3.56
CA SER A 185 -0.78 28.13 -3.57
C SER A 185 -1.18 27.00 -2.63
N VAL A 186 -0.24 26.16 -2.20
CA VAL A 186 -0.52 24.92 -1.47
C VAL A 186 0.23 24.78 -0.14
N LYS A 187 1.40 25.42 0.00
CA LYS A 187 2.22 25.32 1.20
C LYS A 187 1.69 26.26 2.27
N ARG A 188 1.40 25.72 3.46
CA ARG A 188 0.81 26.46 4.59
C ARG A 188 1.84 27.26 5.39
N SER A 189 3.05 26.75 5.51
CA SER A 189 4.14 27.35 6.27
C SER A 189 5.39 27.41 5.41
N GLU A 190 5.98 28.60 5.28
CA GLU A 190 7.20 28.80 4.48
C GLU A 190 8.37 27.97 5.01
N SER A 191 8.50 27.84 6.34
CA SER A 191 9.59 27.08 7.00
C SER A 191 9.32 25.58 7.14
N GLY A 192 8.12 25.10 6.78
CA GLY A 192 7.74 23.69 6.92
C GLY A 192 8.36 22.78 5.86
N TRP A 193 8.66 21.54 6.25
CA TRP A 193 8.89 20.43 5.32
C TRP A 193 7.57 20.05 4.64
N TYR A 194 7.63 19.59 3.39
CA TYR A 194 6.47 19.20 2.59
C TYR A 194 6.80 18.02 1.66
N ALA A 195 5.85 17.10 1.49
CA ALA A 195 5.89 16.10 0.42
C ALA A 195 4.51 15.85 -0.23
N THR A 196 4.56 15.41 -1.49
CA THR A 196 3.40 14.96 -2.27
C THR A 196 3.35 13.42 -2.29
N GLY A 197 2.22 12.83 -1.91
CA GLY A 197 2.14 11.37 -1.78
C GLY A 197 3.13 10.84 -0.72
N PRO A 198 3.99 9.84 -1.03
CA PRO A 198 4.16 9.22 -2.33
C PRO A 198 3.07 8.17 -2.64
N GLY A 199 2.76 8.01 -3.92
CA GLY A 199 1.69 7.12 -4.39
C GLY A 199 0.98 7.69 -5.60
N ILE A 200 -0.36 7.65 -5.60
CA ILE A 200 -1.17 8.26 -6.67
C ILE A 200 -2.24 9.19 -6.09
N GLY A 201 -2.67 10.14 -6.93
CA GLY A 201 -3.89 10.90 -6.71
C GLY A 201 -5.08 10.27 -7.44
N ILE A 202 -6.25 10.89 -7.29
CA ILE A 202 -7.49 10.44 -7.93
C ILE A 202 -8.22 11.60 -8.61
N GLN A 203 -9.03 11.28 -9.61
CA GLN A 203 -10.08 12.17 -10.10
C GLN A 203 -11.42 11.72 -9.51
N LEU A 204 -12.14 12.64 -8.87
CA LEU A 204 -13.44 12.36 -8.28
C LEU A 204 -14.46 12.10 -9.38
N LYS A 205 -15.31 11.08 -9.19
CA LYS A 205 -16.31 10.67 -10.16
C LYS A 205 -17.73 11.05 -9.74
N ARG A 206 -17.95 11.37 -8.46
CA ARG A 206 -19.28 11.47 -7.87
C ARG A 206 -19.52 12.81 -7.17
N GLY A 207 -20.79 13.12 -6.99
CA GLY A 207 -21.23 14.28 -6.21
C GLY A 207 -20.87 15.63 -6.83
N PRO A 208 -20.94 16.71 -6.03
CA PRO A 208 -20.75 18.08 -6.51
C PRO A 208 -19.32 18.42 -6.96
N HIS A 209 -18.36 17.54 -6.67
CA HIS A 209 -16.94 17.72 -7.00
C HIS A 209 -16.46 16.75 -8.09
N ALA A 210 -17.36 16.08 -8.81
CA ALA A 210 -16.99 15.22 -9.93
C ALA A 210 -16.11 15.99 -10.95
N GLY A 211 -15.00 15.38 -11.36
CA GLY A 211 -13.97 15.98 -12.22
C GLY A 211 -12.79 16.61 -11.47
N ARG A 212 -12.93 16.90 -10.17
CA ARG A 212 -11.84 17.40 -9.32
C ARG A 212 -10.69 16.40 -9.28
N LEU A 213 -9.46 16.89 -9.47
CA LEU A 213 -8.24 16.14 -9.22
C LEU A 213 -7.83 16.34 -7.76
N VAL A 214 -7.42 15.27 -7.08
CA VAL A 214 -6.99 15.30 -5.67
C VAL A 214 -5.66 14.56 -5.52
N ILE A 215 -4.68 15.22 -4.93
CA ILE A 215 -3.37 14.68 -4.59
C ILE A 215 -3.24 14.62 -3.06
N PRO A 216 -3.01 13.43 -2.46
CA PRO A 216 -2.68 13.33 -1.04
C PRO A 216 -1.28 13.90 -0.79
N CYS A 217 -1.09 14.56 0.35
CA CYS A 217 0.16 15.22 0.73
C CYS A 217 0.37 15.14 2.23
N ASP A 218 1.57 15.49 2.66
CA ASP A 218 1.88 15.72 4.06
C ASP A 218 2.84 16.90 4.21
N HIS A 219 2.84 17.48 5.40
CA HIS A 219 3.66 18.62 5.73
C HIS A 219 3.98 18.65 7.22
N SER A 220 4.98 19.46 7.57
CA SER A 220 5.27 19.76 8.96
C SER A 220 4.91 21.18 9.33
N GLU A 221 4.45 21.36 10.56
CA GLU A 221 4.37 22.67 11.21
C GLU A 221 5.28 22.70 12.44
N GLU A 222 5.80 23.88 12.78
CA GLU A 222 6.44 24.09 14.06
C GLU A 222 5.38 24.42 15.12
N ARG A 223 5.34 23.63 16.19
CA ARG A 223 4.45 23.84 17.34
C ARG A 223 5.24 23.71 18.62
N GLU A 224 5.25 24.77 19.42
CA GLU A 224 5.95 24.82 20.71
C GLU A 224 7.45 24.42 20.58
N GLY A 225 8.10 24.87 19.50
CA GLY A 225 9.51 24.56 19.22
C GLY A 225 9.77 23.12 18.76
N ARG A 226 8.73 22.38 18.36
CA ARG A 226 8.83 21.01 17.84
C ARG A 226 8.21 20.89 16.46
N ARG A 227 8.82 20.09 15.60
CA ARG A 227 8.24 19.69 14.31
C ARG A 227 7.09 18.72 14.55
N VAL A 228 5.91 19.02 14.02
CA VAL A 228 4.72 18.15 14.05
C VAL A 228 4.26 17.89 12.62
N MET A 229 4.08 16.61 12.28
CA MET A 229 3.62 16.18 10.95
C MET A 229 2.09 16.15 10.85
N TYR A 230 1.59 16.45 9.65
CA TYR A 230 0.18 16.42 9.26
C TYR A 230 0.02 15.83 7.87
N SER A 231 -0.96 14.97 7.67
CA SER A 231 -1.52 14.67 6.35
C SER A 231 -2.52 15.74 5.92
N HIS A 232 -2.65 15.95 4.61
CA HIS A 232 -3.70 16.75 3.97
C HIS A 232 -3.89 16.31 2.51
N ALA A 233 -4.70 17.05 1.77
CA ALA A 233 -4.80 16.91 0.32
C ALA A 233 -4.75 18.28 -0.36
N ILE A 234 -4.24 18.29 -1.59
CA ILE A 234 -4.39 19.43 -2.50
C ILE A 234 -5.30 19.01 -3.65
N PHE A 235 -6.02 19.96 -4.23
CA PHE A 235 -6.97 19.67 -5.28
C PHE A 235 -7.11 20.77 -6.32
N SER A 236 -7.56 20.37 -7.50
CA SER A 236 -7.81 21.22 -8.66
C SER A 236 -9.19 20.96 -9.25
N ASP A 237 -9.94 22.03 -9.49
CA ASP A 237 -11.28 21.99 -10.10
C ASP A 237 -11.28 22.44 -11.58
N ASP A 238 -10.12 22.81 -12.13
CA ASP A 238 -9.99 23.41 -13.47
C ASP A 238 -9.09 22.60 -14.42
N GLY A 239 -8.98 21.29 -14.17
CA GLY A 239 -8.19 20.35 -14.97
C GLY A 239 -6.69 20.44 -14.71
N GLY A 240 -6.29 20.84 -13.49
CA GLY A 240 -4.89 20.90 -13.05
C GLY A 240 -4.19 22.23 -13.33
N ARG A 241 -4.92 23.28 -13.73
CA ARG A 241 -4.31 24.61 -14.00
C ARG A 241 -4.01 25.36 -12.72
N THR A 242 -4.87 25.26 -11.72
CA THR A 242 -4.67 25.81 -10.39
C THR A 242 -4.89 24.75 -9.32
N TRP A 243 -4.17 24.87 -8.21
CA TRP A 243 -4.18 23.94 -7.08
C TRP A 243 -4.35 24.69 -5.77
N ARG A 244 -5.09 24.10 -4.84
CA ARG A 244 -5.30 24.64 -3.50
C ARG A 244 -5.26 23.54 -2.45
N ALA A 245 -4.83 23.88 -1.24
CA ALA A 245 -4.79 22.95 -0.12
C ALA A 245 -6.13 22.89 0.65
N GLY A 246 -6.58 21.68 0.96
CA GLY A 246 -7.59 21.41 1.99
C GLY A 246 -6.98 21.42 3.39
N GLU A 247 -7.81 21.47 4.41
CA GLU A 247 -7.40 21.48 5.82
C GLU A 247 -6.51 20.28 6.18
N SER A 248 -5.62 20.49 7.16
CA SER A 248 -4.82 19.42 7.75
C SER A 248 -5.72 18.44 8.49
N VAL A 249 -5.50 17.14 8.33
CA VAL A 249 -6.39 16.11 8.90
C VAL A 249 -6.23 16.01 10.42
N SER A 250 -4.99 15.73 10.86
CA SER A 250 -4.70 15.49 12.27
C SER A 250 -3.20 15.61 12.53
N PRO A 251 -2.74 16.11 13.69
CA PRO A 251 -1.33 16.02 14.05
C PRO A 251 -0.88 14.57 14.14
N HIS A 252 0.43 14.36 14.04
CA HIS A 252 1.04 13.03 14.13
C HIS A 252 0.53 12.06 13.05
N THR A 253 0.21 12.62 11.89
CA THR A 253 -0.04 11.88 10.63
C THR A 253 0.95 12.38 9.58
N ASP A 254 1.18 11.61 8.52
CA ASP A 254 2.30 11.80 7.59
C ASP A 254 1.87 11.27 6.20
N GLU A 255 2.72 10.53 5.48
CA GLU A 255 2.43 9.93 4.18
C GLU A 255 1.05 9.25 4.13
N CYS A 256 0.29 9.62 3.11
CA CYS A 256 -1.10 9.21 2.99
C CYS A 256 -1.51 8.88 1.56
N GLN A 257 -2.59 8.09 1.46
CA GLN A 257 -3.28 7.76 0.22
C GLN A 257 -4.78 7.90 0.45
N LEU A 258 -5.51 8.27 -0.60
CA LEU A 258 -6.95 8.49 -0.51
C LEU A 258 -7.70 7.84 -1.66
N VAL A 259 -8.95 7.50 -1.39
CA VAL A 259 -9.88 6.90 -2.36
C VAL A 259 -11.26 7.53 -2.26
N GLU A 260 -11.98 7.54 -3.37
CA GLU A 260 -13.41 7.87 -3.39
C GLU A 260 -14.24 6.60 -3.16
N LEU A 261 -15.18 6.67 -2.22
CA LEU A 261 -16.15 5.62 -1.90
C LEU A 261 -17.39 5.73 -2.80
N GLY A 262 -18.28 4.74 -2.72
CA GLY A 262 -19.46 4.61 -3.58
C GLY A 262 -20.48 5.73 -3.40
N ASP A 263 -20.52 6.34 -2.22
CA ASP A 263 -21.35 7.50 -1.89
C ASP A 263 -20.70 8.86 -2.25
N GLY A 264 -19.45 8.86 -2.75
CA GLY A 264 -18.67 10.05 -3.06
C GLY A 264 -17.85 10.61 -1.88
N THR A 265 -17.93 10.00 -0.70
CA THR A 265 -17.06 10.32 0.43
C THR A 265 -15.61 9.97 0.09
N LEU A 266 -14.65 10.79 0.49
CA LEU A 266 -13.24 10.43 0.42
C LEU A 266 -12.82 9.74 1.72
N LEU A 267 -12.15 8.60 1.61
CA LEU A 267 -11.44 7.95 2.70
C LEU A 267 -9.95 8.24 2.53
N ILE A 268 -9.33 8.86 3.53
CA ILE A 268 -7.87 9.03 3.59
C ILE A 268 -7.27 8.05 4.60
N ASN A 269 -6.19 7.38 4.21
CA ASN A 269 -5.45 6.41 5.00
C ASN A 269 -4.01 6.91 5.18
N MET A 270 -3.57 7.02 6.42
CA MET A 270 -2.41 7.82 6.81
C MET A 270 -1.44 7.02 7.66
N ARG A 271 -0.14 7.26 7.44
CA ARG A 271 0.94 6.82 8.30
C ARG A 271 0.81 7.50 9.66
N ASN A 272 0.89 6.71 10.73
CA ASN A 272 0.45 7.12 12.05
C ASN A 272 1.59 7.21 13.07
N TYR A 273 1.81 8.40 13.61
CA TYR A 273 2.78 8.70 14.65
C TYR A 273 2.17 8.96 16.04
N TRP A 274 0.84 8.84 16.22
CA TRP A 274 0.18 9.11 17.51
C TRP A 274 0.77 8.31 18.67
N GLY A 275 1.12 7.05 18.43
CA GLY A 275 1.75 6.19 19.42
C GLY A 275 3.11 6.69 19.89
N ARG A 276 3.95 7.12 18.95
CA ARG A 276 5.35 7.47 19.19
C ARG A 276 5.52 8.94 19.57
N ASP A 277 4.93 9.84 18.79
CA ASP A 277 5.17 11.28 18.86
C ASP A 277 4.02 12.01 19.56
N GLY A 278 2.80 11.46 19.48
CA GLY A 278 1.62 11.99 20.17
C GLY A 278 1.47 11.55 21.63
N GLY A 279 2.37 10.70 22.13
CA GLY A 279 2.33 10.19 23.52
C GLY A 279 1.07 9.36 23.83
N ARG A 280 0.49 8.71 22.83
CA ARG A 280 -0.73 7.90 22.92
C ARG A 280 -0.48 6.47 22.42
N PRO A 281 0.30 5.64 23.14
CA PRO A 281 0.71 4.31 22.67
C PRO A 281 -0.48 3.42 22.29
N GLU A 282 -1.63 3.61 22.93
CA GLU A 282 -2.87 2.89 22.61
C GLU A 282 -3.37 3.17 21.18
N ARG A 283 -2.94 4.28 20.55
CA ARG A 283 -3.27 4.68 19.17
C ARG A 283 -2.18 4.29 18.15
N GLY A 284 -1.07 3.70 18.58
CA GLY A 284 0.05 3.34 17.71
C GLY A 284 -0.10 1.99 16.97
N GLY A 285 0.85 1.72 16.07
CA GLY A 285 1.04 0.41 15.44
C GLY A 285 0.01 0.03 14.38
N ARG A 286 -0.77 1.00 13.89
CA ARG A 286 -1.84 0.79 12.92
C ARG A 286 -2.20 2.07 12.17
N ARG A 287 -2.79 1.93 10.97
CA ARG A 287 -3.13 3.06 10.10
C ARG A 287 -4.15 3.99 10.76
N ALA A 288 -3.92 5.29 10.58
CA ALA A 288 -4.90 6.32 10.89
C ALA A 288 -5.80 6.55 9.68
N VAL A 289 -7.10 6.78 9.89
CA VAL A 289 -8.07 7.02 8.81
C VAL A 289 -9.02 8.17 9.16
N ALA A 290 -9.41 8.94 8.16
CA ALA A 290 -10.41 10.02 8.27
C ALA A 290 -11.26 10.08 6.99
N ARG A 291 -12.36 10.83 7.03
CA ARG A 291 -13.29 10.98 5.92
C ARG A 291 -13.51 12.44 5.55
N SER A 292 -13.75 12.71 4.27
CA SER A 292 -14.14 14.02 3.76
C SER A 292 -15.41 13.90 2.92
N HIS A 293 -16.35 14.82 3.14
CA HIS A 293 -17.62 14.90 2.40
C HIS A 293 -17.69 16.10 1.44
N ASP A 294 -16.59 16.87 1.32
CA ASP A 294 -16.49 18.09 0.51
C ASP A 294 -15.31 18.04 -0.49
N GLY A 295 -14.97 16.81 -0.91
CA GLY A 295 -13.95 16.55 -1.92
C GLY A 295 -12.53 16.90 -1.45
N GLY A 296 -12.22 16.67 -0.17
CA GLY A 296 -10.89 16.82 0.43
C GLY A 296 -10.60 18.20 1.02
N ALA A 297 -11.62 19.06 1.17
CA ALA A 297 -11.42 20.39 1.73
C ALA A 297 -11.39 20.38 3.28
N THR A 298 -12.25 19.59 3.91
CA THR A 298 -12.26 19.35 5.37
C THR A 298 -12.34 17.86 5.68
N TRP A 299 -11.98 17.51 6.92
CA TRP A 299 -11.87 16.12 7.35
C TRP A 299 -12.57 15.87 8.69
N SER A 300 -13.12 14.67 8.86
CA SER A 300 -13.60 14.18 10.13
C SER A 300 -12.44 14.00 11.13
N ASP A 301 -12.80 13.79 12.40
CA ASP A 301 -11.85 13.26 13.38
C ASP A 301 -11.21 11.95 12.90
N VAL A 302 -9.95 11.76 13.29
CA VAL A 302 -9.17 10.56 12.98
C VAL A 302 -9.65 9.36 13.82
N SER A 303 -9.75 8.21 13.17
CA SER A 303 -9.89 6.90 13.81
C SER A 303 -8.74 5.99 13.40
N PHE A 304 -8.60 4.84 14.06
CA PHE A 304 -7.45 3.95 13.89
C PHE A 304 -7.93 2.54 13.54
N ASP A 305 -7.57 2.07 12.36
CA ASP A 305 -8.04 0.78 11.84
C ASP A 305 -7.29 -0.37 12.53
N ALA A 306 -8.00 -1.20 13.29
CA ALA A 306 -7.39 -2.27 14.07
C ALA A 306 -6.86 -3.44 13.21
N THR A 307 -7.34 -3.60 11.98
CA THR A 307 -6.91 -4.65 11.06
C THR A 307 -5.66 -4.22 10.29
N LEU A 308 -5.55 -2.94 9.95
CA LEU A 308 -4.43 -2.39 9.19
C LEU A 308 -3.26 -2.02 10.11
N VAL A 309 -2.57 -3.03 10.66
CA VAL A 309 -1.34 -2.81 11.44
C VAL A 309 -0.20 -2.23 10.59
N GLU A 310 0.65 -1.40 11.19
CA GLU A 310 1.80 -0.80 10.49
C GLU A 310 3.03 -0.55 11.39
N PRO A 311 4.25 -0.52 10.82
CA PRO A 311 5.49 -0.22 11.53
C PRO A 311 5.90 1.25 11.35
N ILE A 312 4.92 2.14 11.15
CA ILE A 312 5.10 3.53 10.73
C ILE A 312 5.81 3.62 9.36
N CYS A 313 5.06 3.30 8.29
CA CYS A 313 5.57 3.24 6.91
C CYS A 313 4.52 3.75 5.93
N GLN A 314 4.90 4.15 4.72
CA GLN A 314 3.94 4.38 3.64
C GLN A 314 3.12 3.10 3.36
N ALA A 315 1.88 3.30 2.89
CA ALA A 315 1.01 2.24 2.40
C ALA A 315 0.27 2.70 1.15
N SER A 316 -0.03 1.76 0.25
CA SER A 316 -0.86 2.01 -0.93
C SER A 316 -2.31 1.65 -0.68
N LEU A 317 -3.23 2.45 -1.21
CA LEU A 317 -4.67 2.20 -1.17
C LEU A 317 -5.28 2.63 -2.51
N ILE A 318 -6.01 1.72 -3.17
CA ILE A 318 -6.76 2.03 -4.40
C ILE A 318 -8.20 1.55 -4.29
N SER A 319 -9.10 2.23 -5.00
CA SER A 319 -10.52 1.89 -5.10
C SER A 319 -10.84 1.53 -6.54
N VAL A 320 -11.48 0.38 -6.73
CA VAL A 320 -11.84 -0.15 -8.03
C VAL A 320 -13.35 -0.31 -8.08
N GLU A 321 -13.95 0.33 -9.08
CA GLU A 321 -15.36 0.13 -9.42
C GLU A 321 -15.47 -1.08 -10.34
N ARG A 322 -16.25 -2.07 -9.92
CA ARG A 322 -16.50 -3.30 -10.67
C ARG A 322 -17.60 -3.09 -11.72
N PRO A 323 -17.69 -3.96 -12.74
CA PRO A 323 -18.72 -3.84 -13.78
C PRO A 323 -20.17 -3.87 -13.26
N ASP A 324 -20.40 -4.48 -12.09
CA ASP A 324 -21.71 -4.53 -11.42
C ASP A 324 -22.00 -3.29 -10.56
N GLY A 325 -21.12 -2.28 -10.57
CA GLY A 325 -21.23 -1.05 -9.80
C GLY A 325 -20.80 -1.16 -8.34
N SER A 326 -20.48 -2.37 -7.85
CA SER A 326 -19.89 -2.54 -6.52
C SER A 326 -18.43 -2.05 -6.51
N ARG A 327 -17.89 -1.85 -5.31
CA ARG A 327 -16.50 -1.39 -5.13
C ARG A 327 -15.70 -2.40 -4.35
N LEU A 328 -14.43 -2.49 -4.71
CA LEU A 328 -13.41 -3.12 -3.89
C LEU A 328 -12.31 -2.12 -3.57
N LEU A 329 -11.76 -2.21 -2.37
CA LEU A 329 -10.55 -1.50 -1.98
C LEU A 329 -9.39 -2.50 -1.92
N CYS A 330 -8.26 -2.15 -2.51
CA CYS A 330 -7.01 -2.88 -2.35
C CYS A 330 -6.04 -2.05 -1.53
N PHE A 331 -5.46 -2.66 -0.51
CA PHE A 331 -4.49 -2.02 0.39
C PHE A 331 -3.21 -2.85 0.47
N ALA A 332 -2.05 -2.21 0.43
CA ALA A 332 -0.77 -2.89 0.60
C ALA A 332 0.15 -2.12 1.55
N ASN A 333 0.71 -2.84 2.53
CA ASN A 333 1.72 -2.34 3.44
C ASN A 333 2.55 -3.47 4.06
N PRO A 334 3.67 -3.16 4.72
CA PRO A 334 4.32 -4.09 5.64
C PRO A 334 3.38 -4.37 6.82
N ALA A 335 2.76 -5.54 6.86
CA ALA A 335 1.77 -5.93 7.87
C ALA A 335 2.45 -6.40 9.17
N SER A 336 3.13 -5.46 9.83
CA SER A 336 3.83 -5.63 11.09
C SER A 336 3.65 -4.37 11.93
N SER A 337 3.65 -4.49 13.26
CA SER A 337 3.62 -3.33 14.17
C SER A 337 5.01 -2.81 14.56
N THR A 338 6.09 -3.44 14.09
CA THR A 338 7.45 -3.18 14.59
C THR A 338 8.47 -2.85 13.51
N THR A 339 8.53 -3.62 12.42
CA THR A 339 9.56 -3.45 11.39
C THR A 339 9.00 -3.59 9.98
N ARG A 340 9.69 -3.02 9.00
CA ARG A 340 9.32 -3.04 7.57
C ARG A 340 9.61 -4.41 6.94
N HIS A 341 8.69 -5.35 7.15
CA HIS A 341 8.72 -6.69 6.57
C HIS A 341 7.29 -7.19 6.37
N ARG A 342 7.12 -8.34 5.71
CA ARG A 342 5.81 -8.95 5.46
C ARG A 342 4.88 -8.02 4.68
N LEU A 343 5.30 -7.65 3.47
CA LEU A 343 4.42 -6.91 2.57
C LEU A 343 3.19 -7.78 2.29
N THR A 344 2.02 -7.25 2.58
CA THR A 344 0.75 -7.97 2.51
C THR A 344 -0.26 -7.13 1.74
N LEU A 345 -0.92 -7.77 0.78
CA LEU A 345 -2.08 -7.24 0.08
C LEU A 345 -3.34 -7.62 0.86
N ARG A 346 -4.23 -6.65 1.09
CA ARG A 346 -5.57 -6.85 1.65
C ARG A 346 -6.63 -6.33 0.71
N VAL A 347 -7.80 -6.97 0.70
CA VAL A 347 -8.95 -6.56 -0.10
C VAL A 347 -10.19 -6.43 0.77
N SER A 348 -10.90 -5.32 0.59
CA SER A 348 -12.20 -5.06 1.20
C SER A 348 -13.28 -4.97 0.12
N PHE A 349 -14.45 -5.53 0.41
CA PHE A 349 -15.65 -5.48 -0.45
C PHE A 349 -16.77 -4.62 0.17
N ASP A 350 -16.50 -3.99 1.31
CA ASP A 350 -17.42 -3.21 2.11
C ASP A 350 -16.81 -1.84 2.50
N GLU A 351 -16.08 -1.26 1.54
CA GLU A 351 -15.56 0.11 1.61
C GLU A 351 -14.61 0.36 2.80
N GLY A 352 -13.86 -0.68 3.18
CA GLY A 352 -12.85 -0.65 4.24
C GLY A 352 -13.40 -0.94 5.63
N ALA A 353 -14.67 -1.37 5.76
CA ALA A 353 -15.20 -1.80 7.04
C ALA A 353 -14.59 -3.13 7.50
N THR A 354 -14.37 -4.08 6.58
CA THR A 354 -13.66 -5.33 6.82
C THR A 354 -12.69 -5.67 5.68
N TRP A 355 -11.69 -6.50 5.98
CA TRP A 355 -10.64 -6.92 5.04
C TRP A 355 -10.57 -8.46 4.98
N PRO A 356 -11.57 -9.13 4.39
CA PRO A 356 -11.70 -10.59 4.45
C PRO A 356 -10.64 -11.35 3.63
N VAL A 357 -9.98 -10.69 2.67
CA VAL A 357 -8.93 -11.29 1.85
C VAL A 357 -7.58 -10.71 2.28
N GLU A 358 -6.65 -11.59 2.61
CA GLU A 358 -5.26 -11.26 2.92
C GLU A 358 -4.32 -12.19 2.14
N ARG A 359 -3.34 -11.61 1.44
CA ARG A 359 -2.30 -12.36 0.73
C ARG A 359 -0.93 -11.79 1.05
N LEU A 360 -0.07 -12.62 1.64
CA LEU A 360 1.34 -12.30 1.83
C LEU A 360 2.03 -12.23 0.46
N ILE A 361 2.64 -11.08 0.16
CA ILE A 361 3.33 -10.83 -1.10
C ILE A 361 4.83 -11.13 -0.96
N ASP A 362 5.43 -10.65 0.13
CA ASP A 362 6.83 -10.91 0.45
C ASP A 362 7.01 -11.02 1.96
N ALA A 363 7.58 -12.13 2.43
CA ALA A 363 7.83 -12.37 3.85
C ALA A 363 9.04 -11.59 4.41
N GLY A 364 9.97 -11.19 3.53
CA GLY A 364 11.24 -10.55 3.87
C GLY A 364 11.11 -9.04 4.11
N ALA A 365 12.27 -8.36 4.07
CA ALA A 365 12.34 -6.91 4.18
C ALA A 365 11.61 -6.26 3.01
N ALA A 366 10.57 -5.49 3.34
CA ALA A 366 9.74 -4.81 2.37
C ALA A 366 9.14 -3.56 2.99
N ALA A 367 9.11 -2.47 2.23
CA ALA A 367 8.75 -1.15 2.73
C ALA A 367 7.66 -0.50 1.87
N TYR A 368 7.98 0.56 1.12
CA TYR A 368 6.98 1.35 0.40
C TYR A 368 6.41 0.52 -0.74
N SER A 369 5.15 0.77 -1.08
CA SER A 369 4.48 0.08 -2.18
C SER A 369 3.51 0.99 -2.94
N ALA A 370 3.20 0.61 -4.17
CA ALA A 370 2.21 1.25 -5.01
C ALA A 370 1.40 0.20 -5.78
N LEU A 371 0.08 0.36 -5.76
CA LEU A 371 -0.87 -0.54 -6.42
C LEU A 371 -1.43 0.11 -7.70
N ALA A 372 -1.67 -0.71 -8.71
CA ALA A 372 -2.46 -0.34 -9.88
C ALA A 372 -3.38 -1.49 -10.29
N TRP A 373 -4.62 -1.16 -10.66
CA TRP A 373 -5.56 -2.16 -11.18
C TRP A 373 -5.30 -2.43 -12.67
N LEU A 374 -5.20 -3.70 -13.06
CA LEU A 374 -4.98 -4.10 -14.46
C LEU A 374 -6.27 -4.52 -15.18
N GLY A 375 -7.36 -4.73 -14.45
CA GLY A 375 -8.58 -5.36 -14.98
C GLY A 375 -8.69 -6.82 -14.58
N GLU A 376 -9.87 -7.42 -14.80
CA GLU A 376 -10.10 -8.88 -14.69
C GLU A 376 -9.65 -9.52 -13.36
N GLY A 377 -9.75 -8.79 -12.24
CA GLY A 377 -9.34 -9.31 -10.94
C GLY A 377 -7.83 -9.20 -10.68
N GLN A 378 -7.04 -8.58 -11.55
CA GLN A 378 -5.59 -8.47 -11.41
C GLN A 378 -5.17 -7.12 -10.85
N VAL A 379 -4.31 -7.16 -9.83
CA VAL A 379 -3.67 -5.99 -9.25
C VAL A 379 -2.15 -6.08 -9.41
N ALA A 380 -1.56 -5.02 -9.94
CA ALA A 380 -0.13 -4.84 -10.00
C ALA A 380 0.39 -4.20 -8.72
N ILE A 381 1.57 -4.61 -8.29
CA ILE A 381 2.26 -4.11 -7.10
C ILE A 381 3.69 -3.75 -7.48
N LEU A 382 4.11 -2.52 -7.21
CA LEU A 382 5.50 -2.07 -7.24
C LEU A 382 5.94 -1.79 -5.79
N TYR A 383 7.05 -2.35 -5.33
CA TYR A 383 7.46 -2.18 -3.93
C TYR A 383 8.97 -2.25 -3.71
N GLU A 384 9.41 -1.65 -2.60
CA GLU A 384 10.78 -1.75 -2.10
C GLU A 384 11.01 -3.11 -1.44
N ARG A 385 12.01 -3.86 -1.91
CA ARG A 385 12.34 -5.22 -1.45
C ARG A 385 13.81 -5.37 -1.07
N ASP A 386 14.07 -6.32 -0.15
CA ASP A 386 15.41 -6.79 0.24
C ASP A 386 16.30 -5.63 0.71
N ASP A 387 15.84 -4.91 1.74
CA ASP A 387 16.53 -3.74 2.32
C ASP A 387 16.90 -2.67 1.29
N TYR A 388 15.91 -2.34 0.44
CA TYR A 388 16.00 -1.33 -0.62
C TYR A 388 16.97 -1.72 -1.75
N ARG A 389 17.26 -3.01 -1.90
CA ARG A 389 18.10 -3.50 -3.01
C ARG A 389 17.34 -3.48 -4.34
N TYR A 390 16.03 -3.72 -4.31
CA TYR A 390 15.19 -3.78 -5.51
C TYR A 390 13.93 -2.94 -5.38
N LEU A 391 13.51 -2.34 -6.49
CA LEU A 391 12.11 -2.00 -6.73
C LEU A 391 11.50 -3.09 -7.61
N THR A 392 10.66 -3.91 -7.00
CA THR A 392 10.11 -5.12 -7.61
C THR A 392 8.67 -4.90 -8.02
N TYR A 393 8.36 -5.27 -9.26
CA TYR A 393 7.03 -5.34 -9.84
C TYR A 393 6.54 -6.79 -9.85
N LEU A 394 5.26 -7.01 -9.55
CA LEU A 394 4.57 -8.28 -9.78
C LEU A 394 3.07 -8.06 -9.95
N VAL A 395 2.38 -9.07 -10.46
CA VAL A 395 0.92 -9.07 -10.63
C VAL A 395 0.30 -10.17 -9.78
N VAL A 396 -0.79 -9.84 -9.09
CA VAL A 396 -1.53 -10.75 -8.23
C VAL A 396 -2.97 -10.84 -8.72
N ALA A 397 -3.48 -12.06 -8.84
CA ALA A 397 -4.91 -12.29 -9.01
C ALA A 397 -5.62 -12.18 -7.65
N ILE A 398 -6.68 -11.40 -7.61
CA ILE A 398 -7.61 -11.29 -6.49
C ILE A 398 -8.74 -12.29 -6.73
N GLU A 399 -8.83 -13.28 -5.86
CA GLU A 399 -9.98 -14.18 -5.81
C GLU A 399 -11.22 -13.36 -5.42
N GLN A 400 -12.17 -13.29 -6.35
CA GLN A 400 -13.45 -12.62 -6.13
C GLN A 400 -14.42 -13.62 -5.45
N PRO A 401 -15.23 -13.17 -4.47
CA PRO A 401 -16.26 -14.01 -3.87
C PRO A 401 -17.37 -14.40 -4.85
#